data_AF-A0A7V0T631-F1
#
_entry.id   AF-A0A7V0T631-F1
#
_cell.length_a   1.000
_cell.length_b   1.000
_cell.length_c   1.000
_cell.angle_alpha   90.00
_cell.angle_beta   90.00
_cell.angle_gamma   90.00
#
_symmetry.space_group_name_H-M   'P 1'
#
loop_
_entity.id
_entity.type
_entity.pdbx_description
1 polymer ?
#
loop_
_entity_poly.entity_id
_entity_poly.type
_entity_poly.pdbx_seq_one_letter_code
_entity_poly.pdbx_strand_id
1 'polypeptide(L)'
;MTAEKVALVFQIFAKENCPTCRKAQDVLSRLGVPAQVRYVDGPRATPENVAALAWHDWVDKMPLVLVTEETGANGPAGQTEKVIQRWDGSSIADRWFTVVRDWVSTHEVPGSDSPPPASA
;
A
#
# COMPACT_ATOMS: atom_id res chain seq x y z
N MET A 1 27.09 -13.56 -3.17
CA MET A 1 25.63 -13.76 -3.32
C MET A 1 24.97 -12.56 -2.68
N THR A 2 24.63 -11.54 -3.46
CA THR A 2 23.87 -10.38 -2.95
C THR A 2 22.43 -10.83 -2.77
N ALA A 3 21.92 -10.81 -1.54
CA ALA A 3 20.51 -11.07 -1.26
C ALA A 3 19.65 -10.13 -2.12
N GLU A 4 18.66 -10.68 -2.83
CA GLU A 4 17.65 -9.87 -3.51
C GLU A 4 16.96 -8.99 -2.47
N LYS A 5 17.06 -7.67 -2.63
CA LYS A 5 16.35 -6.73 -1.78
C LYS A 5 14.87 -6.79 -2.15
N VAL A 6 14.06 -7.35 -1.27
CA VAL A 6 12.60 -7.29 -1.36
C VAL A 6 12.18 -5.88 -1.00
N ALA A 7 11.47 -5.20 -1.90
CA ALA A 7 10.89 -3.90 -1.62
C ALA A 7 9.41 -4.06 -1.27
N LEU A 8 9.00 -3.49 -0.14
CA LEU A 8 7.59 -3.39 0.23
C LEU A 8 6.98 -2.15 -0.41
N VAL A 9 5.96 -2.35 -1.23
CA VAL A 9 5.27 -1.27 -1.93
C VAL A 9 3.83 -1.18 -1.43
N PHE A 10 3.47 0.00 -0.91
CA PHE A 10 2.09 0.31 -0.56
C PHE A 10 1.38 0.85 -1.80
N GLN A 11 0.27 0.24 -2.16
CA GLN A 11 -0.59 0.69 -3.25
C GLN A 11 -1.97 1.05 -2.70
N ILE A 12 -2.51 2.19 -3.11
CA ILE A 12 -3.87 2.62 -2.75
C ILE A 12 -4.68 2.76 -4.02
N PHE A 13 -5.60 1.83 -4.26
CA PHE A 13 -6.66 2.01 -5.23
C PHE A 13 -7.74 2.90 -4.61
N ALA A 14 -7.88 4.12 -5.13
CA ALA A 14 -8.70 5.16 -4.56
C ALA A 14 -9.74 5.67 -5.56
N LYS A 15 -10.89 6.09 -5.03
CA LYS A 15 -11.80 6.96 -5.78
C LYS A 15 -11.46 8.42 -5.49
N GLU A 16 -11.64 9.30 -6.46
CA GLU A 16 -11.65 10.72 -6.16
C GLU A 16 -12.83 11.09 -5.25
N ASN A 17 -12.65 12.14 -4.44
CA ASN A 17 -13.65 12.61 -3.48
C ASN A 17 -14.15 11.56 -2.48
N CYS A 18 -13.31 10.57 -2.16
CA CYS A 18 -13.59 9.52 -1.17
C CYS A 18 -12.91 9.84 0.17
N PRO A 19 -13.67 10.16 1.25
CA PRO A 19 -13.10 10.53 2.54
C PRO A 19 -12.23 9.44 3.18
N THR A 20 -12.66 8.17 3.09
CA THR A 20 -11.88 7.01 3.57
C THR A 20 -10.60 6.83 2.75
N CYS A 21 -10.62 7.13 1.46
CA CYS A 21 -9.45 7.09 0.59
C CYS A 21 -8.43 8.18 0.95
N ARG A 22 -8.90 9.40 1.25
CA ARG A 22 -8.04 10.48 1.75
C ARG A 22 -7.45 10.13 3.12
N LYS A 23 -8.25 9.60 4.04
CA LYS A 23 -7.77 9.11 5.35
C LYS A 23 -6.65 8.09 5.18
N ALA A 24 -6.78 7.17 4.22
CA ALA A 24 -5.75 6.18 4.00
C ALA A 24 -4.41 6.81 3.53
N GLN A 25 -4.48 7.73 2.58
CA GLN A 25 -3.32 8.48 2.08
C GLN A 25 -2.66 9.31 3.20
N ASP A 26 -3.46 10.02 3.99
CA ASP A 26 -2.98 10.85 5.09
C ASP A 26 -2.28 10.03 6.18
N VAL A 27 -2.81 8.84 6.52
CA VAL A 27 -2.19 7.95 7.51
C VAL A 27 -0.82 7.47 7.03
N LEU A 28 -0.71 6.98 5.78
CA LEU A 28 0.58 6.54 5.25
C LEU A 28 1.58 7.69 5.16
N SER A 29 1.13 8.87 4.71
CA SER A 29 1.97 10.07 4.67
C SER A 29 2.48 10.48 6.05
N ARG A 30 1.63 10.45 7.09
CA ARG A 30 2.03 10.75 8.48
C ARG A 30 3.03 9.75 9.05
N LEU A 31 2.98 8.49 8.59
CA LEU A 31 3.91 7.44 8.99
C LEU A 31 5.21 7.46 8.16
N GLY A 32 5.34 8.39 7.19
CA GLY A 32 6.50 8.43 6.30
C GLY A 32 6.55 7.27 5.31
N VAL A 33 5.43 6.56 5.09
CA VAL A 33 5.36 5.41 4.20
C VAL A 33 5.03 5.89 2.78
N PRO A 34 5.94 5.73 1.80
CA PRO A 34 5.65 6.06 0.41
C PRO A 34 4.59 5.10 -0.13
N ALA A 35 3.55 5.65 -0.76
CA ALA A 35 2.47 4.88 -1.35
C ALA A 35 2.16 5.32 -2.77
N GLN A 36 1.94 4.35 -3.65
CA GLN A 36 1.45 4.57 -5.01
C GLN A 36 -0.07 4.73 -4.98
N VAL A 37 -0.56 5.95 -5.23
CA VAL A 37 -2.00 6.19 -5.31
C VAL A 37 -2.48 5.98 -6.74
N ARG A 38 -3.35 5.00 -6.93
CA ARG A 38 -3.96 4.63 -8.21
C ARG A 38 -5.44 5.00 -8.19
N TYR A 39 -5.79 6.08 -8.90
CA TYR A 39 -7.19 6.45 -9.01
C TYR A 39 -7.92 5.52 -9.97
N VAL A 40 -9.06 4.98 -9.54
CA VAL A 40 -9.90 4.03 -10.30
C VAL A 40 -11.29 4.59 -10.58
N ASP A 41 -11.61 5.74 -10.00
CA ASP A 41 -12.87 6.46 -10.21
C ASP A 41 -12.60 7.97 -10.07
N GLY A 42 -13.21 8.78 -10.94
CA GLY A 42 -13.00 10.22 -11.07
C GLY A 42 -12.05 10.65 -12.19
N PRO A 43 -11.81 11.96 -12.36
CA PRO A 43 -11.05 12.53 -13.49
C PRO A 43 -9.62 12.00 -13.70
N ARG A 44 -8.91 11.56 -12.64
CA ARG A 44 -7.57 10.96 -12.73
C ARG A 44 -7.59 9.44 -12.83
N ALA A 45 -8.77 8.83 -12.95
CA ALA A 45 -8.87 7.40 -13.18
C ALA A 45 -8.29 7.04 -14.55
N THR A 46 -7.53 5.94 -14.61
CA THR A 46 -6.99 5.43 -15.86
C THR A 46 -7.42 3.97 -16.08
N PRO A 47 -7.53 3.51 -17.34
CA PRO A 47 -7.85 2.13 -17.64
C PRO A 47 -6.89 1.13 -16.99
N GLU A 48 -5.60 1.47 -16.90
CA GLU A 48 -4.56 0.64 -16.29
C GLU A 48 -4.80 0.46 -14.79
N ASN A 49 -5.18 1.53 -14.08
CA ASN A 49 -5.51 1.46 -12.66
C ASN A 49 -6.75 0.61 -12.41
N VAL A 50 -7.77 0.73 -13.27
CA VAL A 50 -9.01 -0.06 -13.16
C VAL A 50 -8.76 -1.54 -13.44
N ALA A 51 -7.96 -1.85 -14.47
CA ALA A 51 -7.56 -3.22 -14.78
C ALA A 51 -6.72 -3.83 -13.65
N ALA A 52 -5.79 -3.06 -13.07
CA ALA A 52 -5.00 -3.50 -11.91
C ALA A 52 -5.90 -3.76 -10.68
N LEU A 53 -6.88 -2.90 -10.40
CA LEU A 53 -7.85 -3.18 -9.32
C LEU A 53 -8.60 -4.49 -9.58
N ALA A 54 -9.05 -4.72 -10.82
CA ALA A 54 -9.77 -5.94 -11.17
C ALA A 54 -8.91 -7.20 -10.99
N TRP A 55 -7.61 -7.12 -11.25
CA TRP A 55 -6.65 -8.21 -11.02
C TRP A 55 -6.53 -8.58 -9.54
N HIS A 56 -6.57 -7.59 -8.65
CA HIS A 56 -6.45 -7.81 -7.21
C HIS A 56 -7.77 -8.15 -6.52
N ASP A 57 -8.80 -8.55 -7.25
CA ASP A 57 -10.15 -8.82 -6.75
C ASP A 57 -10.85 -7.55 -6.21
N TRP A 58 -12.04 -7.29 -6.75
CA TRP A 58 -12.80 -6.06 -6.53
C TRP A 58 -13.12 -5.86 -5.04
N VAL A 59 -13.49 -4.63 -4.66
CA VAL A 59 -13.95 -4.31 -3.30
C VAL A 59 -15.29 -3.60 -3.32
N ASP A 60 -16.13 -3.93 -2.34
CA ASP A 60 -17.41 -3.25 -2.12
C ASP A 60 -17.22 -1.85 -1.49
N LYS A 61 -16.16 -1.68 -0.69
CA LYS A 61 -15.84 -0.41 -0.03
C LYS A 61 -14.42 0.03 -0.33
N MET A 62 -14.31 1.26 -0.83
CA MET A 62 -13.04 1.89 -1.17
C MET A 62 -12.44 2.63 0.05
N PRO A 63 -11.10 2.78 0.11
CA PRO A 63 -10.11 2.32 -0.87
C PRO A 63 -9.79 0.82 -0.72
N LEU A 64 -9.06 0.27 -1.70
CA LEU A 64 -8.29 -0.95 -1.50
C LEU A 64 -6.83 -0.56 -1.30
N VAL A 65 -6.26 -0.90 -0.15
CA VAL A 65 -4.84 -0.73 0.18
C VAL A 65 -4.18 -2.09 0.17
N LEU A 66 -3.12 -2.23 -0.64
CA LEU A 66 -2.31 -3.42 -0.71
C LEU A 66 -0.90 -3.12 -0.27
N VAL A 67 -0.25 -4.10 0.36
CA VAL A 67 1.21 -4.14 0.47
C VAL A 67 1.70 -5.31 -0.35
N THR A 68 2.60 -5.02 -1.27
CA THR A 68 3.16 -6.01 -2.18
C THR A 68 4.66 -6.12 -1.99
N GLU A 69 5.15 -7.34 -2.02
CA GLU A 69 6.58 -7.63 -2.16
C GLU A 69 6.92 -7.55 -3.65
N GLU A 70 7.83 -6.66 -4.00
CA GLU A 70 8.46 -6.62 -5.34
C GLU A 70 9.89 -7.16 -5.22
N THR A 71 10.16 -8.25 -5.93
CA THR A 71 11.51 -8.81 -6.05
C THR A 71 12.15 -8.30 -7.34
N GLY A 72 13.31 -7.64 -7.22
CA GLY A 72 14.10 -7.18 -8.37
C GLY A 72 13.99 -5.68 -8.63
N ALA A 73 14.69 -4.87 -7.84
CA ALA A 73 14.72 -3.41 -8.01
C ALA A 73 15.40 -2.90 -9.31
N ASN A 74 15.90 -3.78 -10.19
CA ASN A 74 16.59 -3.40 -11.44
C ASN A 74 16.48 -4.52 -12.52
N GLY A 75 15.45 -4.52 -13.37
CA GLY A 75 15.41 -5.35 -14.59
C GLY A 75 14.01 -5.57 -15.20
N PRO A 76 13.87 -5.69 -16.55
CA PRO A 76 12.57 -5.78 -17.21
C PRO A 76 12.07 -7.22 -17.28
N ALA A 77 10.75 -7.40 -17.09
CA ALA A 77 10.00 -8.66 -17.20
C ALA A 77 10.38 -9.77 -16.19
N GLY A 78 9.69 -9.78 -15.05
CA GLY A 78 9.85 -10.82 -14.02
C GLY A 78 9.44 -10.41 -12.61
N GLN A 79 8.88 -9.21 -12.41
CA GLN A 79 8.38 -8.79 -11.11
C GLN A 79 7.22 -9.69 -10.69
N THR A 80 7.46 -10.55 -9.71
CA THR A 80 6.38 -11.21 -8.97
C THR A 80 5.89 -10.25 -7.90
N GLU A 81 4.71 -9.70 -8.14
CA GLU A 81 3.98 -8.91 -7.15
C GLU A 81 3.22 -9.87 -6.24
N LYS A 82 3.73 -10.09 -5.03
CA LYS A 82 3.03 -10.90 -4.03
C LYS A 82 2.35 -9.97 -3.03
N VAL A 83 1.01 -10.02 -3.00
CA VAL A 83 0.24 -9.33 -1.96
C VAL A 83 0.50 -10.02 -0.62
N ILE A 84 1.07 -9.29 0.32
CA ILE A 84 1.31 -9.78 1.70
C ILE A 84 0.33 -9.20 2.71
N GLN A 85 -0.31 -8.08 2.37
CA GLN A 85 -1.29 -7.44 3.23
C GLN A 85 -2.34 -6.70 2.41
N ARG A 86 -3.57 -6.72 2.90
CA ARG A 86 -4.74 -6.11 2.27
C ARG A 86 -5.59 -5.39 3.33
N TRP A 87 -6.07 -4.19 3.01
CA TRP A 87 -7.12 -3.50 3.75
C TRP A 87 -8.10 -2.86 2.77
N ASP A 88 -9.40 -3.05 3.00
CA ASP A 88 -10.45 -2.39 2.23
C ASP A 88 -11.07 -1.22 3.02
N GLY A 89 -12.03 -0.53 2.41
CA GLY A 89 -12.73 0.58 3.06
C GLY A 89 -13.50 0.18 4.32
N SER A 90 -13.87 -1.10 4.49
CA SER A 90 -14.49 -1.60 5.73
C SER A 90 -13.47 -1.69 6.88
N SER A 91 -12.23 -1.99 6.56
CA SER A 91 -11.12 -2.17 7.51
C SER A 91 -10.49 -0.83 7.94
N ILE A 92 -10.66 0.21 7.13
CA ILE A 92 -10.07 1.53 7.34
C ILE A 92 -11.00 2.38 8.22
N ALA A 93 -11.06 2.02 9.50
CA ALA A 93 -11.81 2.72 10.55
C ALA A 93 -10.93 3.75 11.30
N ASP A 94 -11.41 4.30 12.42
CA ASP A 94 -10.70 5.34 13.21
C ASP A 94 -9.37 4.90 13.81
N ARG A 95 -9.17 3.60 13.99
CA ARG A 95 -7.93 3.05 14.56
C ARG A 95 -6.91 2.59 13.52
N TRP A 96 -7.14 2.86 12.24
CA TRP A 96 -6.28 2.35 11.16
C TRP A 96 -4.84 2.86 11.26
N PHE A 97 -4.61 4.07 11.77
CA PHE A 97 -3.26 4.58 12.03
C PHE A 97 -2.42 3.64 12.91
N THR A 98 -2.99 3.19 14.04
CA THR A 98 -2.32 2.26 14.95
C THR A 98 -2.06 0.92 14.27
N VAL A 99 -3.04 0.40 13.54
CA VAL A 99 -2.92 -0.87 12.79
C VAL A 99 -1.75 -0.81 11.81
N VAL A 100 -1.67 0.25 11.00
CA VAL A 100 -0.62 0.39 10.00
C VAL A 100 0.73 0.65 10.65
N ARG A 101 0.80 1.51 11.68
CA ARG A 101 2.04 1.77 12.42
C ARG A 101 2.62 0.49 13.01
N ASP A 102 1.78 -0.32 13.66
CA ASP A 102 2.21 -1.56 14.29
C ASP A 102 2.64 -2.58 13.22
N TRP A 103 1.94 -2.63 12.08
CA TRP A 103 2.34 -3.46 10.94
C TRP A 103 3.70 -3.03 10.36
N VAL A 104 3.90 -1.73 10.12
CA VAL A 104 5.17 -1.19 9.61
C VAL A 104 6.32 -1.39 10.61
N SER A 105 6.05 -1.40 11.92
CA SER A 105 7.09 -1.66 12.94
C SER A 105 7.58 -3.11 12.97
N THR A 106 6.81 -4.04 12.39
CA THR A 106 7.14 -5.47 12.34
C THR A 106 7.64 -5.94 10.97
N HIS A 107 7.63 -5.05 9.97
CA HIS A 107 8.06 -5.32 8.59
C HIS A 107 9.07 -4.27 8.14
N GLU A 108 10.18 -4.68 7.54
CA GLU A 108 11.20 -3.74 7.06
C GLU A 108 10.69 -3.01 5.80
N VAL A 109 10.07 -1.84 5.98
CA VAL A 109 9.62 -0.98 4.88
C VAL A 109 10.76 -0.04 4.48
N PRO A 110 11.35 -0.18 3.27
CA PRO A 110 12.45 0.67 2.85
C PRO A 110 12.02 2.15 2.78
N GLY A 111 12.72 3.03 3.50
CA GLY A 111 12.42 4.47 3.54
C GLY A 111 11.47 4.91 4.66
N SER A 112 11.03 4.01 5.53
CA SER A 112 10.42 4.38 6.80
C SER A 112 11.52 4.73 7.80
N ASP A 113 11.69 6.02 8.13
CA ASP A 113 12.68 6.53 9.10
C ASP A 113 12.39 6.11 10.57
N SER A 114 11.60 5.06 10.80
CA SER A 114 11.29 4.59 12.14
C SER A 114 12.44 3.72 12.68
N PRO A 115 13.08 4.08 13.80
CA PRO A 115 14.03 3.19 14.44
C PRO A 115 13.30 1.90 14.89
N PRO A 116 13.97 0.74 14.84
CA PRO A 116 13.38 -0.50 15.36
C PRO A 116 13.00 -0.32 16.83
N PRO A 117 11.93 -0.99 17.32
CA PRO A 117 11.61 -0.96 18.73
C PRO A 117 12.81 -1.48 19.53
N ALA A 118 13.27 -0.68 20.50
CA ALA A 118 14.31 -1.09 21.42
C ALA A 118 13.84 -2.36 22.14
N SER A 119 14.55 -3.47 21.94
CA SER A 119 14.32 -4.70 22.68
C SER A 119 14.53 -4.41 24.17
N ALA A 120 13.50 -4.66 24.99
CA ALA A 120 13.55 -4.62 26.44
C ALA A 120 13.93 -6.00 27.00
#